data_AF-A0A257H3M0-F1
#
_entry.id   AF-A0A257H3M0-F1
#
_cell.length_a   1.000
_cell.length_b   1.000
_cell.length_c   1.000
_cell.angle_alpha   90.00
_cell.angle_beta   90.00
_cell.angle_gamma   90.00
#
_symmetry.space_group_name_H-M   'P 1'
#
loop_
_entity.id
_entity.type
_entity.pdbx_description
1 polymer ?
#
loop_
_entity_poly.entity_id
_entity_poly.type
_entity_poly.pdbx_seq_one_letter_code
_entity_poly.pdbx_strand_id
1 'polypeptide(L)'
;MTERLFHFSGGAQGQWSVRQQTTLSGEALENVTHVAMLAAQQTPENAQWILHGVTSNERYLERSEKGKLVAKQEGLGRPVATFAALIPIRKNATWWALTQDERRTVFEAQSHHIAIGMKYLPAIARTLHHCRDLSD
;
A
#
# COMPACT_ATOMS: atom_id res chain seq x y z
N MET A 1 -1.98 -19.72 9.80
CA MET A 1 -1.51 -19.33 8.45
C MET A 1 -1.55 -17.83 8.38
N THR A 2 -0.46 -17.15 8.08
CA THR A 2 -0.47 -15.68 7.97
C THR A 2 -1.28 -15.31 6.75
N GLU A 3 -2.36 -14.58 6.95
CA GLU A 3 -3.19 -14.11 5.87
C GLU A 3 -2.41 -13.14 4.99
N ARG A 4 -2.40 -13.40 3.69
CA ARG A 4 -1.62 -12.60 2.74
C ARG A 4 -2.48 -11.76 1.84
N LEU A 5 -3.73 -12.16 1.58
CA LEU A 5 -4.67 -11.46 0.71
C LEU A 5 -5.57 -10.58 1.57
N PHE A 6 -5.78 -9.34 1.11
CA PHE A 6 -6.59 -8.34 1.77
C PHE A 6 -7.55 -7.70 0.78
N HIS A 7 -8.73 -7.34 1.29
CA HIS A 7 -9.71 -6.52 0.59
C HIS A 7 -9.75 -5.13 1.22
N PHE A 8 -9.80 -4.11 0.36
CA PHE A 8 -10.12 -2.75 0.76
C PHE A 8 -11.43 -2.38 0.09
N SER A 9 -12.48 -2.21 0.87
CA SER A 9 -13.81 -1.92 0.34
C SER A 9 -14.25 -0.53 0.75
N GLY A 10 -14.59 0.29 -0.25
CA GLY A 10 -15.21 1.58 -0.02
C GLY A 10 -16.72 1.47 -0.04
N GLY A 11 -17.39 2.07 0.93
CA GLY A 11 -18.85 2.12 0.97
C GLY A 11 -19.37 2.99 2.10
N ALA A 12 -20.53 2.60 2.65
CA ALA A 12 -21.17 3.29 3.77
C ALA A 12 -20.68 2.80 5.15
N GLN A 13 -19.91 1.71 5.21
CA GLN A 13 -19.44 1.07 6.44
C GLN A 13 -17.95 0.72 6.36
N GLY A 14 -17.27 0.66 7.51
CA GLY A 14 -15.85 0.31 7.61
C GLY A 14 -15.19 0.90 8.84
N GLN A 15 -13.96 0.47 9.15
CA GLN A 15 -13.26 0.93 10.36
C GLN A 15 -12.70 2.36 10.21
N TRP A 16 -12.61 2.87 8.97
CA TRP A 16 -12.00 4.16 8.66
C TRP A 16 -13.00 5.09 7.97
N SER A 17 -13.31 6.23 8.60
CA SER A 17 -14.11 7.29 7.97
C SER A 17 -13.26 8.07 6.95
N VAL A 18 -13.78 8.30 5.75
CA VAL A 18 -13.12 9.09 4.71
C VAL A 18 -13.18 10.58 5.04
N ARG A 19 -12.02 11.18 5.28
CA ARG A 19 -11.91 12.64 5.48
C ARG A 19 -11.77 13.40 4.16
N GLN A 20 -11.06 12.80 3.20
CA GLN A 20 -10.81 13.37 1.88
C GLN A 20 -10.50 12.22 0.91
N GLN A 21 -11.03 12.33 -0.31
CA GLN A 21 -10.72 11.46 -1.44
C GLN A 21 -10.31 12.36 -2.61
N THR A 22 -9.17 12.07 -3.23
CA THR A 22 -8.65 12.89 -4.33
C THR A 22 -7.94 12.00 -5.34
N THR A 23 -8.35 12.10 -6.60
CA THR A 23 -7.71 11.43 -7.72
C THR A 23 -6.62 12.32 -8.28
N LEU A 24 -5.36 11.86 -8.20
CA LEU A 24 -4.22 12.61 -8.74
C LEU A 24 -3.98 12.33 -10.22
N SER A 25 -4.26 11.12 -10.69
CA SER A 25 -4.05 10.71 -12.07
C SER A 25 -4.90 9.50 -12.42
N GLY A 26 -5.43 9.46 -13.65
CA GLY A 26 -6.24 8.36 -14.15
C GLY A 26 -7.71 8.44 -13.70
N GLU A 27 -8.36 7.29 -13.75
CA GLU A 27 -9.77 7.12 -13.38
C GLU A 27 -9.96 7.25 -11.86
N ALA A 28 -11.02 7.94 -11.45
CA ALA A 28 -11.37 8.10 -10.06
C ALA A 28 -12.12 6.87 -9.53
N LEU A 29 -11.90 6.54 -8.25
CA LEU A 29 -12.82 5.66 -7.53
C LEU A 29 -14.07 6.44 -7.14
N GLU A 30 -15.20 5.75 -7.06
CA GLU A 30 -16.44 6.32 -6.53
C GLU A 30 -16.24 6.88 -5.12
N ASN A 31 -16.87 8.01 -4.83
CA ASN A 31 -16.77 8.64 -3.52
C ASN A 31 -17.53 7.81 -2.47
N VAL A 32 -16.90 7.57 -1.33
CA VAL A 32 -17.43 6.75 -0.24
C VAL A 32 -17.23 7.43 1.10
N THR A 33 -18.01 7.05 2.12
CA THR A 33 -17.90 7.64 3.46
C THR A 33 -17.00 6.83 4.38
N HIS A 34 -16.84 5.54 4.10
CA HIS A 34 -16.03 4.63 4.91
C HIS A 34 -15.23 3.67 4.04
N VAL A 35 -14.11 3.22 4.59
CA VAL A 35 -13.27 2.15 4.05
C VAL A 35 -13.13 1.06 5.10
N ALA A 36 -13.38 -0.17 4.71
CA ALA A 36 -13.02 -1.35 5.48
C ALA A 36 -11.76 -2.00 4.90
N MET A 37 -10.82 -2.35 5.78
CA MET A 37 -9.73 -3.27 5.47
C MET A 37 -10.10 -4.63 6.03
N LEU A 38 -10.26 -5.62 5.16
CA LEU A 38 -10.75 -6.94 5.48
C LEU A 38 -9.74 -8.01 5.09
N ALA A 39 -9.68 -9.03 5.92
CA ALA A 39 -9.09 -10.32 5.63
C ALA A 39 -9.85 -11.00 4.47
N ALA A 40 -9.17 -11.78 3.63
CA ALA A 40 -9.67 -12.51 2.46
C ALA A 40 -10.89 -13.40 2.72
N GLN A 41 -11.09 -13.88 3.95
CA GLN A 41 -12.25 -14.71 4.29
C GLN A 41 -13.53 -13.90 4.48
N GLN A 42 -13.46 -12.57 4.42
CA GLN A 42 -14.61 -11.68 4.62
C GLN A 42 -15.03 -11.06 3.28
N THR A 43 -16.25 -11.34 2.86
CA THR A 43 -16.85 -10.72 1.67
C THR A 43 -17.30 -9.30 1.99
N PRO A 44 -16.88 -8.28 1.23
CA PRO A 44 -17.42 -6.94 1.39
C PRO A 44 -18.91 -6.92 0.97
N GLU A 45 -19.79 -6.52 1.89
CA GLU A 45 -21.20 -6.30 1.56
C GLU A 45 -21.44 -4.83 1.18
N ASN A 46 -22.25 -4.59 0.14
CA ASN A 46 -22.68 -3.25 -0.29
C ASN A 46 -21.52 -2.25 -0.53
N ALA A 47 -20.39 -2.74 -1.06
CA ALA A 47 -19.24 -1.93 -1.42
C ALA A 47 -19.44 -1.28 -2.80
N GLN A 48 -19.13 0.02 -2.89
CA GLN A 48 -19.14 0.76 -4.16
C GLN A 48 -17.89 0.45 -5.00
N TRP A 49 -16.79 0.11 -4.34
CA TRP A 49 -15.60 -0.43 -4.97
C TRP A 49 -14.88 -1.37 -4.02
N ILE A 50 -14.15 -2.32 -4.60
CA ILE A 50 -13.30 -3.27 -3.89
C ILE A 50 -11.94 -3.28 -4.57
N LEU A 51 -10.88 -3.11 -3.77
CA LEU A 51 -9.50 -3.32 -4.20
C LEU A 51 -8.95 -4.55 -3.49
N HIS A 52 -8.16 -5.33 -4.21
CA HIS A 52 -7.50 -6.52 -3.70
C HIS A 52 -6.00 -6.29 -3.62
N GLY A 53 -5.31 -6.93 -2.68
CA GLY A 53 -3.87 -6.91 -2.68
C GLY A 53 -3.26 -7.94 -1.75
N VAL A 54 -2.05 -8.39 -2.08
CA VAL A 54 -1.30 -9.35 -1.28
C VAL A 54 -0.06 -8.75 -0.63
N THR A 55 0.18 -9.05 0.64
CA THR A 55 1.51 -8.82 1.23
C THR A 55 2.48 -9.85 0.63
N SER A 56 3.52 -9.37 -0.04
CA SER A 56 4.50 -10.20 -0.77
C SER A 56 5.90 -10.04 -0.19
N ASN A 57 6.87 -10.78 -0.74
CA ASN A 57 8.27 -10.63 -0.39
C ASN A 57 8.84 -9.29 -0.89
N GLU A 58 9.90 -8.83 -0.23
CA GLU A 58 10.66 -7.65 -0.61
C GLU A 58 11.19 -7.80 -2.04
N ARG A 59 10.97 -6.80 -2.90
CA ARG A 59 11.36 -6.83 -4.32
C ARG A 59 12.62 -6.02 -4.65
N TYR A 60 12.95 -5.00 -3.86
CA TYR A 60 14.05 -4.06 -4.15
C TYR A 60 14.96 -3.78 -2.96
N LEU A 61 14.63 -4.31 -1.78
CA LEU A 61 15.29 -3.94 -0.53
C LEU A 61 16.59 -4.74 -0.39
N GLU A 62 17.70 -4.05 -0.20
CA GLU A 62 18.98 -4.68 0.09
C GLU A 62 19.15 -4.96 1.59
N ARG A 63 20.10 -5.83 1.95
CA ARG A 63 20.28 -6.29 3.34
C ARG A 63 20.59 -5.14 4.31
N SER A 64 21.45 -4.21 3.90
CA SER A 64 21.84 -3.05 4.73
C SER A 64 20.65 -2.10 4.97
N GLU A 65 19.83 -1.89 3.95
CA GLU A 65 18.61 -1.08 4.01
C GLU A 65 17.56 -1.74 4.90
N LYS A 66 17.39 -3.06 4.79
CA LYS A 66 16.49 -3.84 5.65
C LYS A 66 16.85 -3.71 7.11
N GLY A 67 18.14 -3.82 7.45
CA GLY A 67 18.60 -3.66 8.83
C GLY A 67 18.23 -2.28 9.41
N LYS A 68 18.48 -1.22 8.63
CA LYS A 68 18.12 0.16 9.02
C LYS A 68 16.61 0.33 9.17
N LEU A 69 15.84 -0.28 8.28
CA LEU A 69 14.39 -0.18 8.26
C LEU A 69 13.78 -0.86 9.48
N VAL A 70 14.14 -2.12 9.75
CA VAL A 70 13.64 -2.90 10.89
C VAL A 70 13.96 -2.22 12.21
N ALA A 71 15.12 -1.56 12.31
CA ALA A 71 15.51 -0.84 13.53
C ALA A 71 14.68 0.42 13.83
N LYS A 72 13.91 0.94 12.86
CA LYS A 72 13.16 2.20 13.00
C LYS A 72 11.66 2.10 12.73
N GLN A 73 11.23 1.11 11.96
CA GLN A 73 9.83 1.00 11.57
C GLN A 73 8.97 0.52 12.74
N GLU A 74 7.78 1.08 12.84
CA GLU A 74 6.77 0.69 13.82
C GLU A 74 5.64 -0.11 13.16
N GLY A 75 4.91 -0.86 13.99
CA GLY A 75 3.76 -1.66 13.55
C GLY A 75 2.50 -0.84 13.26
N LEU A 76 1.54 -1.48 12.58
CA LEU A 76 0.18 -0.98 12.43
C LEU A 76 -0.59 -1.07 13.77
N GLY A 77 -1.72 -0.36 13.88
CA GLY A 77 -2.64 -0.50 15.02
C GLY A 77 -2.16 0.14 16.33
N ARG A 78 -1.13 0.99 16.30
CA ARG A 78 -0.73 1.79 17.46
C ARG A 78 -1.91 2.66 17.93
N PRO A 79 -2.25 2.71 19.23
CA PRO A 79 -3.39 3.51 19.72
C PRO A 79 -3.33 4.99 19.35
N VAL A 80 -2.12 5.55 19.21
CA VAL A 80 -1.91 6.95 18.82
C VAL A 80 -2.06 7.20 17.31
N ALA A 81 -2.08 6.15 16.48
CA ALA A 81 -2.17 6.24 15.03
C ALA A 81 -3.64 6.23 14.57
N THR A 82 -4.34 7.33 14.81
CA THR A 82 -5.79 7.48 14.54
C THR A 82 -6.11 7.95 13.12
N PHE A 83 -5.10 8.16 12.27
CA PHE A 83 -5.24 8.53 10.86
C PHE A 83 -4.48 7.57 9.96
N ALA A 84 -5.01 7.38 8.75
CA ALA A 84 -4.41 6.55 7.72
C ALA A 84 -4.62 7.17 6.33
N ALA A 85 -3.85 6.69 5.36
CA ALA A 85 -4.03 6.98 3.95
C ALA A 85 -3.96 5.68 3.14
N LEU A 86 -4.96 5.46 2.29
CA LEU A 86 -4.95 4.40 1.27
C LEU A 86 -4.58 5.06 -0.06
N ILE A 87 -3.48 4.62 -0.67
CA ILE A 87 -2.96 5.21 -1.92
C ILE A 87 -2.81 4.10 -2.96
N PRO A 88 -3.85 3.83 -3.77
CA PRO A 88 -3.77 2.91 -4.90
C PRO A 88 -2.86 3.49 -5.99
N ILE A 89 -1.89 2.70 -6.46
CA ILE A 89 -0.92 3.15 -7.48
C ILE A 89 -0.80 2.08 -8.56
N ARG A 90 -0.92 2.52 -9.82
CA ARG A 90 -0.62 1.71 -11.01
C ARG A 90 0.56 2.31 -11.76
N LYS A 91 1.61 1.51 -11.95
CA LYS A 91 2.75 1.89 -12.82
C LYS A 91 2.44 1.53 -14.28
N ASN A 92 2.96 2.31 -15.23
CA ASN A 92 2.72 2.15 -16.66
C ASN A 92 3.43 0.91 -17.25
N ALA A 93 3.12 0.58 -18.50
CA ALA A 93 3.70 -0.57 -19.20
C ALA A 93 5.23 -0.48 -19.33
N THR A 94 5.76 0.70 -19.64
CA THR A 94 7.21 0.93 -19.77
C THR A 94 7.97 0.56 -18.51
N TRP A 95 7.44 0.91 -17.33
CA TRP A 95 8.03 0.48 -16.06
C TRP A 95 8.12 -1.04 -15.94
N TRP A 96 7.10 -1.77 -16.38
CA TRP A 96 7.07 -3.23 -16.29
C TRP A 96 7.89 -3.94 -17.36
N ALA A 97 8.27 -3.24 -18.43
CA ALA A 97 9.21 -3.74 -19.43
C ALA A 97 10.68 -3.68 -18.98
N LEU A 98 10.98 -2.86 -17.96
CA LEU A 98 12.33 -2.73 -17.41
C LEU A 98 12.77 -4.01 -16.68
N THR A 99 14.05 -4.31 -16.83
CA THR A 99 14.76 -5.33 -16.04
C THR A 99 14.76 -4.97 -14.54
N GLN A 100 15.17 -5.93 -13.72
CA GLN A 100 15.12 -5.76 -12.26
C GLN A 100 16.11 -4.68 -11.77
N ASP A 101 17.30 -4.62 -12.35
CA ASP A 101 18.36 -3.66 -12.06
C ASP A 101 18.03 -2.25 -12.57
N GLU A 102 17.43 -2.13 -13.75
CA GLU A 102 16.91 -0.84 -14.24
C GLU A 102 15.83 -0.30 -13.29
N ARG A 103 14.88 -1.15 -12.86
CA ARG A 103 13.86 -0.75 -11.86
C ARG A 103 14.48 -0.36 -10.53
N ARG A 104 15.49 -1.09 -10.04
CA ARG A 104 16.20 -0.77 -8.79
C ARG A 104 16.95 0.56 -8.90
N THR A 105 17.59 0.83 -10.03
CA THR A 105 18.29 2.09 -10.31
C THR A 105 17.33 3.28 -10.22
N VAL A 106 16.18 3.20 -10.90
CA VAL A 106 15.16 4.25 -10.81
C VAL A 106 14.61 4.37 -9.39
N PHE A 107 14.28 3.24 -8.74
CA PHE A 107 13.65 3.19 -7.41
C PHE A 107 14.49 3.82 -6.31
N GLU A 108 15.80 3.55 -6.25
CA GLU A 108 16.65 4.02 -5.15
C GLU A 108 17.81 4.89 -5.57
N ALA A 109 18.56 4.51 -6.61
CA ALA A 109 19.74 5.28 -7.00
C ALA A 109 19.37 6.68 -7.50
N GLN A 110 18.22 6.81 -8.18
CA GLN A 110 17.71 8.09 -8.69
C GLN A 110 16.64 8.70 -7.79
N SER A 111 15.66 7.91 -7.33
CA SER A 111 14.51 8.45 -6.59
C SER A 111 14.69 8.44 -5.07
N HIS A 112 15.70 7.74 -4.54
CA HIS A 112 15.97 7.64 -3.10
C HIS A 112 14.75 7.23 -2.27
N HIS A 113 13.92 6.33 -2.78
CA HIS A 113 12.61 6.02 -2.18
C HIS A 113 12.72 5.54 -0.72
N ILE A 114 13.66 4.64 -0.43
CA ILE A 114 13.93 4.14 0.92
C ILE A 114 14.56 5.25 1.75
N ALA A 115 15.62 5.91 1.25
CA ALA A 115 16.31 6.94 2.01
C ALA A 115 15.39 8.12 2.40
N ILE A 116 14.47 8.54 1.53
CA ILE A 116 13.44 9.54 1.83
C ILE A 116 12.45 9.00 2.86
N GLY A 117 11.91 7.79 2.64
CA GLY A 117 10.95 7.18 3.56
C GLY A 117 11.49 7.00 4.98
N MET A 118 12.78 6.70 5.12
CA MET A 118 13.46 6.56 6.40
C MET A 118 13.44 7.82 7.26
N LYS A 119 13.31 9.02 6.66
CA LYS A 119 13.23 10.29 7.40
C LYS A 119 11.90 10.46 8.15
N TYR A 120 10.87 9.72 7.78
CA TYR A 120 9.53 9.80 8.35
C TYR A 120 9.22 8.69 9.36
N LEU A 121 10.19 7.80 9.64
CA LEU A 121 10.10 6.78 10.68
C LEU A 121 10.66 7.34 12.00
N PRO A 122 10.05 7.00 13.16
CA PRO A 122 9.00 6.01 13.40
C PRO A 122 7.56 6.55 13.32
N ALA A 123 7.38 7.84 12.99
CA ALA A 123 6.07 8.48 13.02
C ALA A 123 5.06 7.79 12.08
N ILE A 124 5.49 7.44 10.86
CA ILE A 124 4.65 6.77 9.86
C ILE A 124 4.88 5.25 9.88
N ALA A 125 3.83 4.48 10.20
CA ALA A 125 3.79 3.05 9.94
C ALA A 125 3.27 2.81 8.51
N ARG A 126 3.78 1.78 7.83
CA ARG A 126 3.34 1.45 6.46
C ARG A 126 3.22 -0.06 6.24
N THR A 127 2.33 -0.42 5.33
CA THR A 127 2.25 -1.76 4.75
C THR A 127 2.09 -1.63 3.23
N LEU A 128 2.58 -2.62 2.47
CA LEU A 128 2.53 -2.64 1.02
C LEU A 128 1.80 -3.91 0.55
N HIS A 129 0.81 -3.71 -0.32
CA HIS A 129 0.06 -4.78 -0.94
C HIS A 129 0.27 -4.74 -2.45
N HIS A 130 0.56 -5.89 -3.05
CA HIS A 130 0.73 -6.06 -4.49
C HIS A 130 -0.54 -6.64 -5.10
N CYS A 131 -1.01 -6.07 -6.21
CA CYS A 131 -2.24 -6.53 -6.85
C CYS A 131 -2.14 -6.75 -8.36
N ARG A 132 -1.06 -6.30 -9.00
CA ARG A 132 -0.89 -6.43 -10.45
C ARG A 132 -1.06 -7.86 -10.94
N ASP A 133 -0.50 -8.81 -10.21
CA ASP A 133 -0.51 -10.22 -10.58
C ASP A 133 -1.76 -10.96 -10.03
N LEU A 134 -2.75 -10.23 -9.48
CA LEU A 134 -4.06 -10.76 -9.04
C LEU A 134 -5.18 -10.48 -10.04
N SER A 135 -4.94 -9.59 -11.00
CA SER A 135 -5.88 -9.28 -12.06
C SER A 135 -5.73 -10.32 -13.17
N ASP A 136 -6.71 -11.23 -13.26
CA ASP A 136 -7.03 -11.92 -14.52
C ASP A 136 -7.91 -11.00 -15.38
#